data_AF-A0A537Z4D7-F1
#
_entry.id   AF-A0A537Z4D7-F1
#
_cell.length_a   1.000
_cell.length_b   1.000
_cell.length_c   1.000
_cell.angle_alpha   90.00
_cell.angle_beta   90.00
_cell.angle_gamma   90.00
#
_symmetry.space_group_name_H-M   'P 1'
#
loop_
_entity.id
_entity.type
_entity.pdbx_description
1 polymer ?
#
loop_
_entity_poly.entity_id
_entity_poly.type
_entity_poly.pdbx_seq_one_letter_code
_entity_poly.pdbx_strand_id
1 'polypeptide(L)'
;MTTLRARWLGRVPFAEAETLQRALHSRAGDDYLLLLEHPAVYTLGTQADPSHVLVPPTSVGAELVYVDRGGDVTYHGPGQLVGYPIVTLPEWRDGLRDVVRYVRDLEAVLVAALRDFGIEAHRDPRYTGVWVGDEKIAAIGVKVARGRTRHGFALNVDPDLGMFRNIVPCGIADRGVTSMRGALGRGVEFRAVVDAVVAQFVRHFGYSAVERQDVAWRVSSGDLAAFTRNGDRGAGDRGASIRLLGRLAAAGVEPPPPGSVSRRPEWMKVRANLGTGYRATQRLMRTLSLHTVCEEAGCPNIFECWADRTATFMILGDRCTRACGFCLVDTRKPLPLDDEEPDRVAEAVAVLGLEHAVVTSVARDDVADGGAAAFAATIRAIRSRNPRTRVEVLIPDCRGDEPALATIFDACPDVLNHNLETVARLQRAVRPSAAYFRSLAVLARAKDAGLVTKSGLIVGMGEQPDEVRGALADLRNVGVDIVTVGQYLRPSPRHLPVVQWWTPEQFDSLRADAEALGFAHVEAGPLVRSSYHAKRAVESADPGIATALASS
;
A
#
# COMPACT_ATOMS: atom_id res chain seq x y z
N MET A 1 5.30 -26.64 5.75
CA MET A 1 3.83 -26.46 5.77
C MET A 1 3.51 -25.33 4.80
N THR A 2 2.62 -25.54 3.84
CA THR A 2 2.26 -24.50 2.86
C THR A 2 1.21 -23.58 3.48
N THR A 3 1.53 -22.29 3.54
CA THR A 3 0.64 -21.24 4.06
C THR A 3 0.20 -20.37 2.89
N LEU A 4 -1.12 -20.20 2.72
CA LEU A 4 -1.68 -19.25 1.77
C LEU A 4 -1.77 -17.87 2.41
N ARG A 5 -1.29 -16.83 1.72
CA ARG A 5 -1.53 -15.44 2.12
C ARG A 5 -2.78 -14.90 1.45
N ALA A 6 -3.87 -14.79 2.22
CA ALA A 6 -5.12 -14.22 1.73
C ALA A 6 -5.20 -12.73 2.05
N ARG A 7 -5.64 -11.91 1.09
CA ARG A 7 -5.78 -10.46 1.27
C ARG A 7 -7.14 -9.99 0.81
N TRP A 8 -7.94 -9.40 1.71
CA TRP A 8 -9.04 -8.53 1.28
C TRP A 8 -8.52 -7.11 1.13
N LEU A 9 -8.57 -6.57 -0.09
CA LEU A 9 -8.01 -5.25 -0.42
C LEU A 9 -9.08 -4.16 -0.60
N GLY A 10 -10.36 -4.50 -0.46
CA GLY A 10 -11.46 -3.57 -0.67
C GLY A 10 -11.61 -3.20 -2.14
N ARG A 11 -11.91 -1.93 -2.43
CA ARG A 11 -12.03 -1.43 -3.81
C ARG A 11 -10.70 -0.88 -4.32
N VAL A 12 -10.20 -1.47 -5.40
CA VAL A 12 -8.85 -1.21 -5.94
C VAL A 12 -8.96 -0.81 -7.42
N PRO A 13 -8.37 0.31 -7.89
CA PRO A 13 -8.25 0.60 -9.32
C PRO A 13 -7.51 -0.51 -10.07
N PHE A 14 -7.92 -0.82 -11.29
CA PHE A 14 -7.40 -1.98 -12.02
C PHE A 14 -5.88 -1.94 -12.21
N ALA A 15 -5.33 -0.79 -12.63
CA ALA A 15 -3.89 -0.60 -12.84
C ALA A 15 -3.05 -0.82 -11.56
N GLU A 16 -3.56 -0.40 -10.40
CA GLU A 16 -2.88 -0.62 -9.11
C GLU A 16 -2.91 -2.11 -8.73
N ALA A 17 -4.03 -2.81 -8.95
CA ALA A 17 -4.10 -4.26 -8.73
C ALA A 17 -3.19 -5.03 -9.69
N GLU A 18 -3.12 -4.64 -10.96
CA GLU A 18 -2.25 -5.28 -11.95
C GLU A 18 -0.78 -5.11 -11.59
N THR A 19 -0.37 -3.92 -11.16
CA THR A 19 0.98 -3.64 -10.63
C THR A 19 1.33 -4.60 -9.49
N LEU A 20 0.42 -4.75 -8.52
CA LEU A 20 0.63 -5.64 -7.38
C LEU A 20 0.71 -7.12 -7.84
N GLN A 21 -0.16 -7.56 -8.75
CA GLN A 21 -0.11 -8.91 -9.30
C GLN A 21 1.23 -9.20 -9.99
N ARG A 22 1.76 -8.26 -10.80
CA ARG A 22 3.04 -8.38 -11.49
C ARG A 22 4.20 -8.47 -10.51
N ALA A 23 4.19 -7.65 -9.46
CA ALA A 23 5.22 -7.68 -8.43
C ALA A 23 5.22 -9.01 -7.67
N LEU A 24 4.07 -9.46 -7.16
CA LEU A 24 3.98 -10.73 -6.44
C LEU A 24 4.26 -11.94 -7.34
N HIS A 25 3.86 -11.90 -8.60
CA HIS A 25 4.14 -12.98 -9.56
C HIS A 25 5.63 -13.14 -9.81
N SER A 26 6.36 -12.03 -9.92
CA SER A 26 7.78 -12.03 -10.28
C SER A 26 8.73 -12.18 -9.08
N ARG A 27 8.32 -11.73 -7.89
CA ARG A 27 9.19 -11.61 -6.71
C ARG A 27 8.80 -12.48 -5.53
N ALA A 28 7.50 -12.74 -5.33
CA ALA A 28 7.06 -13.43 -4.13
C ALA A 28 7.44 -14.92 -4.17
N GLY A 29 8.05 -15.41 -3.10
CA GLY A 29 8.21 -16.84 -2.87
C GLY A 29 6.92 -17.49 -2.40
N ASP A 30 6.09 -16.72 -1.69
CA ASP A 30 4.82 -17.18 -1.13
C ASP A 30 3.70 -17.24 -2.17
N ASP A 31 2.69 -18.05 -1.88
CA ASP A 31 1.44 -18.10 -2.63
C ASP A 31 0.43 -17.11 -2.03
N TYR A 32 -0.21 -16.33 -2.89
CA TYR A 32 -1.19 -15.31 -2.52
C TYR A 32 -2.56 -15.57 -3.13
N LEU A 33 -3.61 -15.21 -2.40
CA LEU A 33 -4.96 -15.03 -2.91
C LEU A 33 -5.40 -13.59 -2.63
N LEU A 34 -5.34 -12.73 -3.65
CA LEU A 34 -5.83 -11.36 -3.55
C LEU A 34 -7.33 -11.34 -3.86
N LEU A 35 -8.13 -10.72 -3.01
CA LEU A 35 -9.58 -10.61 -3.11
C LEU A 35 -9.96 -9.13 -3.00
N LEU A 36 -10.73 -8.64 -3.96
CA LEU A 36 -11.05 -7.22 -4.08
C LEU A 36 -12.30 -6.98 -4.93
N GLU A 37 -12.73 -5.74 -4.95
CA GLU A 37 -13.63 -5.18 -5.96
C GLU A 37 -12.86 -4.18 -6.81
N HIS A 38 -13.30 -3.96 -8.04
CA HIS A 38 -12.83 -2.85 -8.87
C HIS A 38 -13.86 -1.71 -8.92
N PRO A 39 -13.45 -0.46 -9.15
CA PRO A 39 -14.29 0.49 -9.88
C PRO A 39 -14.75 -0.10 -11.22
N ALA A 40 -15.79 0.47 -11.83
CA ALA A 40 -16.31 -0.03 -13.10
C ALA A 40 -15.21 -0.02 -14.19
N VAL A 41 -14.91 -1.20 -14.74
CA VAL A 41 -13.89 -1.38 -15.78
C VAL A 41 -14.26 -2.57 -16.66
N TYR A 42 -14.05 -2.43 -17.97
CA TYR A 42 -14.06 -3.53 -18.91
C TYR A 42 -12.63 -3.94 -19.23
N THR A 43 -12.36 -5.25 -19.18
CA THR A 43 -11.04 -5.79 -19.50
C THR A 43 -11.09 -6.66 -20.75
N LEU A 44 -10.16 -6.47 -21.68
CA LEU A 44 -10.02 -7.25 -22.90
C LEU A 44 -8.81 -8.15 -22.79
N GLY A 45 -9.03 -9.46 -22.86
CA GLY A 45 -7.94 -10.43 -22.90
C GLY A 45 -7.17 -10.43 -24.23
N THR A 46 -6.10 -11.22 -24.27
CA THR A 46 -5.16 -11.26 -25.40
C THR A 46 -5.74 -11.70 -26.74
N GLN A 47 -6.87 -12.40 -26.73
CA GLN A 47 -7.58 -12.89 -27.92
C GLN A 47 -9.00 -12.31 -28.01
N ALA A 48 -9.24 -11.19 -27.32
CA ALA A 48 -10.55 -10.55 -27.30
C ALA A 48 -10.89 -9.92 -28.65
N ASP A 49 -12.17 -9.99 -29.02
CA ASP A 49 -12.70 -9.23 -30.16
C ASP A 49 -13.15 -7.85 -29.66
N PRO A 50 -12.53 -6.74 -30.09
CA PRO A 50 -12.93 -5.41 -29.66
C PRO A 50 -14.38 -5.04 -30.01
N SER A 51 -14.98 -5.70 -31.02
CA SER A 51 -16.38 -5.49 -31.39
C SER A 51 -17.36 -6.00 -30.34
N HIS A 52 -16.89 -6.85 -29.41
CA HIS A 52 -17.67 -7.28 -28.24
C HIS A 52 -17.81 -6.18 -27.18
N VAL A 53 -17.18 -5.01 -27.35
CA VAL A 53 -17.48 -3.80 -26.59
C VAL A 53 -18.51 -2.99 -27.36
N LEU A 54 -19.77 -3.02 -26.91
CA LEU A 54 -20.92 -2.53 -27.68
C LEU A 54 -21.12 -1.01 -27.57
N VAL A 55 -20.56 -0.39 -26.53
CA VAL A 55 -20.63 1.06 -26.30
C VAL A 55 -19.27 1.58 -25.84
N PRO A 56 -18.94 2.87 -26.05
CA PRO A 56 -17.77 3.47 -25.43
C PRO A 56 -17.83 3.32 -23.90
N PRO A 57 -16.86 2.65 -23.26
CA PRO A 57 -16.87 2.41 -21.81
C PRO A 57 -17.06 3.67 -20.96
N THR A 58 -16.47 4.78 -21.38
CA THR A 58 -16.59 6.07 -20.70
C THR A 58 -18.03 6.61 -20.69
N SER A 59 -18.87 6.25 -21.66
CA SER A 59 -20.28 6.65 -21.71
C SER A 59 -21.14 6.03 -20.59
N VAL A 60 -20.65 4.94 -19.99
CA VAL A 60 -21.29 4.25 -18.85
C VAL A 60 -20.45 4.36 -17.58
N GLY A 61 -19.50 5.29 -17.54
CA GLY A 61 -18.64 5.53 -16.38
C GLY A 61 -17.65 4.41 -16.08
N ALA A 62 -17.25 3.62 -17.09
CA ALA A 62 -16.28 2.55 -16.96
C ALA A 62 -14.97 2.85 -17.71
N GLU A 63 -13.86 2.33 -17.19
CA GLU A 63 -12.58 2.30 -17.89
C GLU A 63 -12.51 1.13 -18.89
N LEU A 64 -11.58 1.20 -19.83
CA LEU A 64 -11.24 0.11 -20.75
C LEU A 64 -9.77 -0.25 -20.61
N VAL A 65 -9.47 -1.51 -20.31
CA VAL A 65 -8.09 -1.98 -20.10
C VAL A 65 -7.82 -3.24 -20.92
N TYR A 66 -6.72 -3.23 -21.67
CA TYR A 66 -6.20 -4.43 -22.34
C TYR A 66 -5.28 -5.19 -21.39
N VAL A 67 -5.51 -6.49 -21.25
CA VAL A 67 -4.89 -7.30 -20.20
C VAL A 67 -4.28 -8.59 -20.75
N ASP A 68 -3.18 -9.03 -20.16
CA ASP A 68 -2.41 -10.20 -20.62
C ASP A 68 -2.97 -11.56 -20.13
N ARG A 69 -4.31 -11.69 -20.03
CA ARG A 69 -5.01 -12.93 -19.67
C ARG A 69 -5.68 -13.62 -20.86
N GLY A 70 -6.04 -14.89 -20.64
CA GLY A 70 -6.97 -15.61 -21.51
C GLY A 70 -8.42 -15.09 -21.40
N GLY A 71 -9.24 -15.51 -22.35
CA GLY A 71 -10.64 -15.08 -22.48
C GLY A 71 -10.79 -13.77 -23.25
N ASP A 72 -12.05 -13.44 -23.54
CA ASP A 72 -12.47 -12.26 -24.28
C ASP A 72 -12.69 -11.05 -23.35
N VAL A 73 -13.66 -10.18 -23.65
CA VAL A 73 -14.12 -9.08 -22.81
C VAL A 73 -14.87 -9.55 -21.57
N THR A 74 -14.66 -8.89 -20.44
CA THR A 74 -15.52 -9.01 -19.25
C THR A 74 -15.62 -7.68 -18.50
N TYR A 75 -16.64 -7.57 -17.65
CA TYR A 75 -16.84 -6.45 -16.73
C TYR A 75 -16.32 -6.79 -15.33
N HIS A 76 -15.71 -5.79 -14.68
CA HIS A 76 -15.50 -5.75 -13.24
C HIS A 76 -16.05 -4.47 -12.66
N GLY A 77 -16.59 -4.54 -11.45
CA GLY A 77 -17.07 -3.35 -10.76
C GLY A 77 -17.59 -3.63 -9.35
N PRO A 78 -18.17 -2.61 -8.70
CA PRO A 78 -18.78 -2.74 -7.38
C PRO A 78 -19.78 -3.90 -7.31
N GLY A 79 -19.74 -4.68 -6.25
CA GLY A 79 -20.59 -5.85 -6.04
C GLY A 79 -20.10 -7.13 -6.72
N GLN A 80 -18.98 -7.10 -7.46
CA GLN A 80 -18.33 -8.29 -8.00
C GLN A 80 -17.07 -8.63 -7.20
N LEU A 81 -16.99 -9.85 -6.66
CA LEU A 81 -15.79 -10.34 -6.01
C LEU A 81 -14.78 -10.80 -7.07
N VAL A 82 -13.68 -10.09 -7.18
CA VAL A 82 -12.57 -10.46 -8.06
C VAL A 82 -11.47 -11.10 -7.24
N GLY A 83 -11.02 -12.27 -7.68
CA GLY A 83 -9.93 -13.01 -7.06
C GLY A 83 -8.77 -13.18 -8.00
N TYR A 84 -7.58 -12.85 -7.52
CA TYR A 84 -6.31 -13.04 -8.21
C TYR A 84 -5.41 -13.99 -7.41
N PRO A 85 -5.49 -15.31 -7.65
CA PRO A 85 -4.55 -16.24 -7.08
C PRO A 85 -3.19 -16.10 -7.78
N ILE A 86 -2.15 -15.78 -7.00
CA ILE A 86 -0.75 -15.76 -7.41
C ILE A 86 -0.10 -16.98 -6.79
N VAL A 87 -0.21 -18.13 -7.46
CA VAL A 87 0.20 -19.43 -6.93
C VAL A 87 1.18 -20.12 -7.85
N THR A 88 2.06 -20.94 -7.27
CA THR A 88 2.96 -21.81 -8.03
C THR A 88 2.24 -23.10 -8.41
N LEU A 89 2.10 -23.35 -9.70
CA LEU A 89 1.50 -24.59 -10.18
C LEU A 89 2.51 -25.74 -10.12
N PRO A 90 2.13 -26.96 -9.71
CA PRO A 90 3.01 -28.12 -9.74
C PRO A 90 3.44 -28.47 -11.16
N GLU A 91 4.59 -29.12 -11.31
CA GLU A 91 5.04 -29.63 -12.61
C GLU A 91 4.11 -30.73 -13.10
N TRP A 92 3.81 -30.69 -14.39
CA TRP A 92 3.01 -31.67 -15.09
C TRP A 92 3.68 -31.97 -16.42
N ARG A 93 4.05 -33.24 -16.65
CA ARG A 93 4.64 -33.78 -17.90
C ARG A 93 5.71 -32.90 -18.56
N ASP A 94 6.96 -33.33 -18.48
CA ASP A 94 8.08 -32.67 -19.18
C ASP A 94 8.24 -31.18 -18.81
N GLY A 95 7.97 -30.83 -17.54
CA GLY A 95 8.12 -29.46 -17.01
C GLY A 95 7.00 -28.48 -17.35
N LEU A 96 5.96 -28.92 -18.07
CA LEU A 96 4.78 -28.11 -18.37
C LEU A 96 3.89 -27.92 -17.12
N ARG A 97 2.87 -27.07 -17.24
CA ARG A 97 1.86 -26.85 -16.19
C ARG A 97 0.48 -27.12 -16.77
N ASP A 98 -0.35 -27.85 -16.03
CA ASP A 98 -1.72 -28.15 -16.45
C ASP A 98 -2.65 -26.97 -16.14
N VAL A 99 -2.67 -25.99 -17.05
CA VAL A 99 -3.50 -24.79 -16.92
C VAL A 99 -4.98 -25.14 -16.94
N VAL A 100 -5.39 -26.16 -17.71
CA VAL A 100 -6.78 -26.59 -17.80
C VAL A 100 -7.25 -27.18 -16.47
N ARG A 101 -6.43 -28.02 -15.82
CA ARG A 101 -6.69 -28.50 -14.47
C ARG A 101 -6.78 -27.35 -13.47
N TYR A 102 -5.85 -26.41 -13.51
CA TYR A 102 -5.88 -25.25 -12.61
C TYR A 102 -7.20 -24.45 -12.76
N VAL A 103 -7.64 -24.18 -13.99
CA VAL A 103 -8.93 -23.51 -14.24
C VAL A 103 -10.10 -24.34 -13.68
N ARG A 104 -10.08 -25.66 -13.88
CA ARG A 104 -11.11 -26.56 -13.32
C ARG A 104 -11.11 -26.59 -11.79
N ASP A 105 -9.95 -26.46 -11.16
CA ASP A 105 -9.81 -26.39 -9.70
C ASP A 105 -10.39 -25.06 -9.19
N LEU A 106 -10.19 -23.93 -9.90
CA LEU A 106 -10.85 -22.66 -9.59
C LEU A 106 -12.37 -22.75 -9.74
N GLU A 107 -12.88 -23.38 -10.81
CA GLU A 107 -14.31 -23.62 -10.97
C GLU A 107 -14.87 -24.45 -9.80
N ALA A 108 -14.14 -25.49 -9.37
CA ALA A 108 -14.53 -26.32 -8.25
C ALA A 108 -14.59 -25.54 -6.93
N VAL A 109 -13.62 -24.66 -6.66
CA VAL A 109 -13.62 -23.75 -5.51
C VAL A 109 -14.87 -22.88 -5.50
N LEU A 110 -15.18 -22.24 -6.63
CA LEU A 110 -16.31 -21.32 -6.73
C LEU A 110 -17.66 -22.04 -6.65
N VAL A 111 -17.79 -23.22 -7.28
CA VAL A 111 -18.98 -24.07 -7.14
C VAL A 111 -19.18 -24.49 -5.67
N ALA A 112 -18.11 -24.91 -4.99
CA ALA A 112 -18.18 -25.28 -3.57
C ALA A 112 -18.55 -24.09 -2.69
N ALA A 113 -17.97 -22.91 -2.95
CA ALA A 113 -18.29 -21.69 -2.20
C ALA A 113 -19.74 -21.26 -2.40
N LEU A 114 -20.26 -21.33 -3.63
CA LEU A 114 -21.67 -21.04 -3.93
C LEU A 114 -22.63 -22.04 -3.26
N ARG A 115 -22.25 -23.31 -3.18
CA ARG A 115 -23.02 -24.36 -2.48
C ARG A 115 -23.18 -24.03 -1.00
N ASP A 116 -22.19 -23.42 -0.35
CA ASP A 116 -22.29 -23.01 1.07
C ASP A 116 -23.41 -21.98 1.31
N PHE A 117 -23.90 -21.29 0.26
CA PHE A 117 -25.05 -20.38 0.30
C PHE A 117 -26.35 -21.00 -0.22
N GLY A 118 -26.34 -22.27 -0.62
CA GLY A 118 -27.49 -22.95 -1.22
C GLY A 118 -27.70 -22.65 -2.70
N ILE A 119 -26.68 -22.17 -3.41
CA ILE A 119 -26.75 -21.93 -4.87
C ILE A 119 -26.26 -23.18 -5.61
N GLU A 120 -27.12 -23.74 -6.46
CA GLU A 120 -26.81 -24.89 -7.31
C GLU A 120 -26.03 -24.47 -8.57
N ALA A 121 -24.72 -24.28 -8.38
CA ALA A 121 -23.82 -23.91 -9.47
C ALA A 121 -23.10 -25.12 -10.07
N HIS A 122 -22.73 -25.02 -11.36
CA HIS A 122 -22.04 -26.08 -12.09
C HIS A 122 -21.06 -25.52 -13.14
N ARG A 123 -20.32 -26.43 -13.77
CA ARG A 123 -19.44 -26.15 -14.93
C ARG A 123 -20.19 -26.43 -16.22
N ASP A 124 -20.16 -25.49 -17.16
CA ASP A 124 -20.66 -25.73 -18.50
C ASP A 124 -19.61 -26.52 -19.31
N PRO A 125 -20.02 -27.53 -20.10
CA PRO A 125 -19.07 -28.37 -20.86
C PRO A 125 -18.40 -27.64 -22.04
N ARG A 126 -18.99 -26.52 -22.51
CA ARG A 126 -18.52 -25.74 -23.66
C ARG A 126 -17.77 -24.48 -23.22
N TYR A 127 -18.22 -23.83 -22.15
CA TYR A 127 -17.75 -22.50 -21.80
C TYR A 127 -17.13 -22.44 -20.39
N THR A 128 -15.89 -21.95 -20.31
CA THR A 128 -15.18 -21.71 -19.05
C THR A 128 -15.92 -20.73 -18.14
N GLY A 129 -15.97 -21.08 -16.84
CA GLY A 129 -16.63 -20.31 -15.80
C GLY A 129 -17.61 -21.16 -14.99
N VAL A 130 -18.32 -20.48 -14.08
CA VAL A 130 -19.33 -21.11 -13.23
C VAL A 130 -20.70 -20.57 -13.56
N TRP A 131 -21.69 -21.47 -13.58
CA TRP A 131 -23.01 -21.26 -14.16
C TRP A 131 -24.13 -21.68 -13.19
N VAL A 132 -25.26 -20.96 -13.23
CA VAL A 132 -26.51 -21.31 -12.56
C VAL A 132 -27.59 -21.36 -13.63
N GLY A 133 -28.17 -22.54 -13.88
CA GLY A 133 -28.93 -22.77 -15.11
C GLY A 133 -28.09 -22.42 -16.35
N ASP A 134 -28.64 -21.60 -17.25
CA ASP A 134 -27.96 -21.15 -18.47
C ASP A 134 -27.26 -19.78 -18.32
N GLU A 135 -27.14 -19.27 -17.09
CA GLU A 135 -26.57 -17.94 -16.81
C GLU A 135 -25.22 -18.04 -16.10
N LYS A 136 -24.22 -17.30 -16.59
CA LYS A 136 -22.88 -17.26 -15.98
C LYS A 136 -22.91 -16.43 -14.70
N ILE A 137 -22.49 -17.03 -13.59
CA ILE A 137 -22.34 -16.35 -12.29
C ILE A 137 -20.89 -15.97 -12.00
N ALA A 138 -19.91 -16.69 -12.57
CA ALA A 138 -18.50 -16.33 -12.45
C ALA A 138 -17.73 -16.54 -13.76
N ALA A 139 -16.92 -15.54 -14.12
CA ALA A 139 -15.96 -15.62 -15.21
C ALA A 139 -14.57 -15.99 -14.69
N ILE A 140 -13.78 -16.71 -15.48
CA ILE A 140 -12.41 -17.08 -15.15
C ILE A 140 -11.53 -16.75 -16.35
N GLY A 141 -10.45 -16.00 -16.11
CA GLY A 141 -9.45 -15.65 -17.09
C GLY A 141 -8.10 -15.53 -16.41
N VAL A 142 -7.17 -16.43 -16.74
CA VAL A 142 -5.88 -16.57 -16.06
C VAL A 142 -4.72 -16.33 -17.02
N LYS A 143 -3.56 -16.01 -16.46
CA LYS A 143 -2.26 -16.06 -17.13
C LYS A 143 -1.35 -16.96 -16.34
N VAL A 144 -0.67 -17.88 -17.03
CA VAL A 144 0.41 -18.68 -16.45
C VAL A 144 1.70 -18.32 -17.17
N ALA A 145 2.72 -17.96 -16.40
CA ALA A 145 4.05 -17.67 -16.90
C ALA A 145 5.08 -18.09 -15.84
N ARG A 146 6.17 -18.74 -16.26
CA ARG A 146 7.23 -19.24 -15.36
C ARG A 146 6.69 -20.10 -14.21
N GLY A 147 5.69 -20.94 -14.48
CA GLY A 147 5.08 -21.81 -13.47
C GLY A 147 4.15 -21.13 -12.46
N ARG A 148 4.01 -19.80 -12.48
CA ARG A 148 3.16 -19.03 -11.55
C ARG A 148 1.99 -18.36 -12.25
N THR A 149 0.89 -18.18 -11.52
CA THR A 149 -0.37 -17.63 -12.02
C THR A 149 -0.50 -16.13 -11.79
N ARG A 150 -1.27 -15.46 -12.65
CA ARG A 150 -1.81 -14.10 -12.52
C ARG A 150 -3.23 -14.06 -13.09
N HIS A 151 -3.96 -12.98 -12.81
CA HIS A 151 -5.39 -12.89 -13.05
C HIS A 151 -6.13 -14.02 -12.31
N GLY A 152 -7.39 -14.31 -12.64
CA GLY A 152 -8.15 -15.27 -11.85
C GLY A 152 -9.63 -15.27 -12.21
N PHE A 153 -10.47 -15.03 -11.21
CA PHE A 153 -11.92 -15.15 -11.33
C PHE A 153 -12.64 -13.86 -10.95
N ALA A 154 -13.87 -13.73 -11.46
CA ALA A 154 -14.78 -12.64 -11.18
C ALA A 154 -16.17 -13.24 -10.87
N LEU A 155 -16.53 -13.28 -9.58
CA LEU A 155 -17.79 -13.82 -9.07
C LEU A 155 -18.80 -12.68 -8.86
N ASN A 156 -19.96 -12.78 -9.52
CA ASN A 156 -21.02 -11.79 -9.39
C ASN A 156 -21.79 -12.00 -8.08
N VAL A 157 -21.46 -11.24 -7.03
CA VAL A 157 -22.19 -11.30 -5.74
C VAL A 157 -23.47 -10.47 -5.82
N ASP A 158 -23.32 -9.16 -5.99
CA ASP A 158 -24.41 -8.20 -6.22
C ASP A 158 -23.96 -7.02 -7.09
N PRO A 159 -23.36 -7.24 -8.29
CA PRO A 159 -22.99 -6.15 -9.17
C PRO A 159 -24.20 -5.60 -9.93
N ASP A 160 -24.07 -4.41 -10.50
CA ASP A 160 -25.00 -3.92 -11.52
C ASP A 160 -24.90 -4.78 -12.79
N LEU A 161 -25.84 -5.70 -12.96
CA LEU A 161 -25.91 -6.57 -14.13
C LEU A 161 -26.21 -5.80 -15.45
N GLY A 162 -26.71 -4.55 -15.36
CA GLY A 162 -26.90 -3.69 -16.51
C GLY A 162 -25.59 -3.41 -17.26
N MET A 163 -24.46 -3.39 -16.56
CA MET A 163 -23.14 -3.19 -17.14
C MET A 163 -22.72 -4.30 -18.11
N PHE A 164 -23.29 -5.50 -18.00
CA PHE A 164 -23.00 -6.58 -18.94
C PHE A 164 -23.74 -6.45 -20.28
N ARG A 165 -24.80 -5.63 -20.37
CA ARG A 165 -25.53 -5.38 -21.63
C ARG A 165 -24.74 -4.52 -22.63
N ASN A 166 -23.67 -3.91 -22.14
CA ASN A 166 -22.76 -3.05 -22.91
C ASN A 166 -21.63 -3.84 -23.56
N ILE A 167 -21.57 -5.16 -23.35
CA ILE A 167 -20.56 -6.06 -23.90
C ILE A 167 -21.19 -7.39 -24.36
N VAL A 168 -20.45 -8.18 -25.14
CA VAL A 168 -20.72 -9.63 -25.28
C VAL A 168 -19.84 -10.37 -24.28
N PRO A 169 -20.34 -10.71 -23.08
CA PRO A 169 -19.50 -11.17 -21.99
C PRO A 169 -18.83 -12.52 -22.32
N CYS A 170 -17.50 -12.54 -22.23
CA CYS A 170 -16.67 -13.68 -22.63
C CYS A 170 -16.85 -14.12 -24.10
N GLY A 171 -17.40 -13.26 -24.97
CA GLY A 171 -17.71 -13.59 -26.37
C GLY A 171 -18.90 -14.55 -26.53
N ILE A 172 -19.73 -14.73 -25.48
CA ILE A 172 -20.85 -15.67 -25.48
C ILE A 172 -22.15 -14.88 -25.65
N ALA A 173 -22.71 -14.90 -26.87
CA ALA A 173 -23.92 -14.14 -27.20
C ALA A 173 -25.23 -14.90 -26.93
N ASP A 174 -25.18 -16.23 -26.77
CA ASP A 174 -26.34 -17.12 -26.62
C ASP A 174 -26.66 -17.48 -25.16
N ARG A 175 -25.96 -16.88 -24.19
CA ARG A 175 -26.14 -17.14 -22.75
C ARG A 175 -26.27 -15.86 -21.93
N GLY A 176 -26.91 -15.97 -20.77
CA GLY A 176 -27.08 -14.86 -19.83
C GLY A 176 -25.96 -14.72 -18.80
N VAL A 177 -26.07 -13.70 -17.95
CA VAL A 177 -25.25 -13.51 -16.75
C VAL A 177 -26.15 -13.30 -15.55
N THR A 178 -25.76 -13.86 -14.40
CA THR A 178 -26.52 -13.76 -13.15
C THR A 178 -25.61 -13.38 -11.99
N SER A 179 -26.20 -13.26 -10.79
CA SER A 179 -25.47 -12.96 -9.55
C SER A 179 -26.00 -13.80 -8.39
N MET A 180 -25.26 -13.84 -7.28
CA MET A 180 -25.73 -14.48 -6.05
C MET A 180 -27.04 -13.86 -5.56
N ARG A 181 -27.19 -12.53 -5.66
CA ARG A 181 -28.46 -11.86 -5.36
C ARG A 181 -29.58 -12.35 -6.26
N GLY A 182 -29.33 -12.47 -7.57
CA GLY A 182 -30.31 -12.97 -8.53
C GLY A 182 -30.74 -14.39 -8.20
N ALA A 183 -29.78 -15.28 -7.96
CA ALA A 183 -30.04 -16.69 -7.64
C ALA A 183 -30.76 -16.90 -6.30
N LEU A 184 -30.49 -16.07 -5.29
CA LEU A 184 -31.07 -16.21 -3.95
C LEU A 184 -32.35 -15.39 -3.73
N GLY A 185 -32.63 -14.41 -4.60
CA GLY A 185 -33.69 -13.43 -4.40
C GLY A 185 -33.46 -12.47 -3.22
N ARG A 186 -32.26 -12.47 -2.61
CA ARG A 186 -31.88 -11.64 -1.47
C ARG A 186 -30.40 -11.29 -1.50
N GLY A 187 -30.02 -10.21 -0.80
CA GLY A 187 -28.61 -9.85 -0.62
C GLY A 187 -27.83 -10.86 0.22
N VAL A 188 -26.53 -10.90 0.01
CA VAL A 188 -25.56 -11.68 0.79
C VAL A 188 -24.51 -10.72 1.33
N GLU A 189 -24.05 -10.99 2.55
CA GLU A 189 -22.99 -10.20 3.15
C GLU A 189 -21.65 -10.53 2.46
N PHE A 190 -20.95 -9.50 1.99
CA PHE A 190 -19.80 -9.67 1.09
C PHE A 190 -18.62 -10.37 1.78
N ARG A 191 -18.40 -10.11 3.07
CA ARG A 191 -17.37 -10.80 3.85
C ARG A 191 -17.64 -12.28 3.98
N ALA A 192 -18.90 -12.70 4.18
CA ALA A 192 -19.25 -14.12 4.19
C ALA A 192 -18.87 -14.81 2.87
N VAL A 193 -19.05 -14.15 1.72
CA VAL A 193 -18.66 -14.72 0.41
C VAL A 193 -17.14 -14.86 0.31
N VAL A 194 -16.38 -13.84 0.73
CA VAL A 194 -14.92 -13.89 0.79
C VAL A 194 -14.44 -15.02 1.73
N ASP A 195 -15.06 -15.16 2.90
CA ASP A 195 -14.74 -16.21 3.88
C ASP A 195 -14.96 -17.60 3.26
N ALA A 196 -16.08 -17.82 2.57
CA ALA A 196 -16.37 -19.07 1.88
C ALA A 196 -15.35 -19.36 0.77
N VAL A 197 -15.04 -18.38 -0.08
CA VAL A 197 -14.06 -18.54 -1.17
C VAL A 197 -12.67 -18.89 -0.63
N VAL A 198 -12.19 -18.18 0.41
CA VAL A 198 -10.89 -18.50 1.04
C VAL A 198 -10.91 -19.92 1.62
N ALA A 199 -11.95 -20.29 2.35
CA ALA A 199 -12.05 -21.60 2.98
C ALA A 199 -12.08 -22.74 1.95
N GLN A 200 -12.76 -22.55 0.82
CA GLN A 200 -12.81 -23.54 -0.26
C GLN A 200 -11.50 -23.56 -1.04
N PHE A 201 -10.87 -22.41 -1.27
CA PHE A 201 -9.56 -22.34 -1.93
C PHE A 201 -8.50 -23.11 -1.14
N VAL A 202 -8.40 -22.88 0.18
CA VAL A 202 -7.49 -23.60 1.08
C VAL A 202 -7.72 -25.11 1.00
N ARG A 203 -8.98 -25.55 1.04
CA ARG A 203 -9.35 -26.97 0.96
C ARG A 203 -8.98 -27.61 -0.38
N HIS A 204 -9.36 -26.99 -1.50
CA HIS A 204 -9.17 -27.56 -2.84
C HIS A 204 -7.72 -27.53 -3.31
N PHE A 205 -6.94 -26.52 -2.90
CA PHE A 205 -5.52 -26.41 -3.22
C PHE A 205 -4.60 -27.07 -2.18
N GLY A 206 -5.15 -27.60 -1.09
CA GLY A 206 -4.41 -28.38 -0.10
C GLY A 206 -3.45 -27.55 0.77
N TYR A 207 -3.78 -26.28 1.05
CA TYR A 207 -2.99 -25.47 1.96
C TYR A 207 -3.21 -25.91 3.40
N SER A 208 -2.13 -25.99 4.18
CA SER A 208 -2.19 -26.39 5.59
C SER A 208 -2.58 -25.26 6.54
N ALA A 209 -2.40 -24.01 6.11
CA ALA A 209 -2.73 -22.83 6.89
C ALA A 209 -3.09 -21.65 5.97
N VAL A 210 -3.77 -20.66 6.54
CA VAL A 210 -4.04 -19.38 5.89
C VAL A 210 -3.63 -18.24 6.82
N GLU A 211 -2.87 -17.31 6.28
CA GLU A 211 -2.53 -16.03 6.91
C GLU A 211 -3.33 -14.94 6.19
N ARG A 212 -4.29 -14.33 6.89
CA ARG A 212 -5.26 -13.41 6.28
C ARG A 212 -5.16 -12.01 6.85
N GLN A 213 -5.08 -11.02 5.96
CA GLN A 213 -5.17 -9.61 6.29
C GLN A 213 -6.30 -8.96 5.50
N ASP A 214 -7.13 -8.18 6.17
CA ASP A 214 -8.26 -7.48 5.56
C ASP A 214 -8.12 -5.97 5.79
N VAL A 215 -8.28 -5.19 4.73
CA VAL A 215 -8.56 -3.75 4.89
C VAL A 215 -9.97 -3.54 5.45
N ALA A 216 -10.28 -2.31 5.86
CA ALA A 216 -11.61 -1.96 6.34
C ALA A 216 -12.72 -2.33 5.33
N TRP A 217 -13.69 -3.14 5.77
CA TRP A 217 -14.81 -3.66 4.98
C TRP A 217 -15.83 -2.59 4.54
N ARG A 218 -15.88 -1.44 5.24
CA ARG A 218 -16.78 -0.34 4.91
C ARG A 218 -15.98 0.95 4.77
N VAL A 219 -16.08 1.58 3.60
CA VAL A 219 -15.49 2.90 3.31
C VAL A 219 -16.61 3.78 2.73
N SER A 220 -17.01 4.84 3.43
CA SER A 220 -17.97 5.80 2.87
C SER A 220 -17.27 6.76 1.89
N SER A 221 -17.98 7.22 0.86
CA SER A 221 -17.42 8.08 -0.20
C SER A 221 -17.19 9.53 0.23
N GLY A 222 -17.98 10.07 1.16
CA GLY A 222 -17.85 11.43 1.74
C GLY A 222 -16.62 11.63 2.65
N ASP A 223 -15.69 10.68 2.59
CA ASP A 223 -14.72 10.37 3.62
C ASP A 223 -13.28 10.55 3.09
N LEU A 224 -13.17 10.87 1.78
CA LEU A 224 -11.99 11.22 1.00
C LEU A 224 -11.93 12.72 0.62
N ALA A 225 -12.89 13.54 1.08
CA ALA A 225 -12.93 14.95 0.71
C ALA A 225 -11.70 15.71 1.22
N ALA A 226 -11.06 16.47 0.32
CA ALA A 226 -10.07 17.48 0.70
C ALA A 226 -10.76 18.50 1.63
N PHE A 227 -10.12 18.85 2.75
CA PHE A 227 -10.62 19.78 3.77
C PHE A 227 -11.68 19.26 4.76
N THR A 228 -11.46 18.13 5.42
CA THR A 228 -12.31 17.70 6.56
C THR A 228 -11.98 18.36 7.91
N ARG A 229 -11.25 19.48 7.96
CA ARG A 229 -11.04 20.26 9.22
C ARG A 229 -11.87 21.54 9.33
N ASN A 230 -12.61 21.96 8.30
CA ASN A 230 -13.44 23.17 8.41
C ASN A 230 -14.74 22.96 9.22
N GLY A 231 -15.09 21.71 9.59
CA GLY A 231 -16.29 21.39 10.35
C GLY A 231 -16.17 21.45 11.88
N ASP A 232 -14.96 21.40 12.45
CA ASP A 232 -14.76 21.27 13.91
C ASP A 232 -14.38 22.61 14.57
N ARG A 233 -14.97 23.74 14.15
CA ARG A 233 -14.84 25.03 14.86
C ARG A 233 -15.67 25.09 16.17
N GLY A 234 -15.81 23.96 16.87
CA GLY A 234 -16.61 23.85 18.08
C GLY A 234 -16.05 22.95 19.18
N ALA A 235 -15.04 22.12 18.91
CA ALA A 235 -14.39 21.36 19.96
C ALA A 235 -13.26 22.21 20.56
N GLY A 236 -13.43 22.64 21.81
CA GLY A 236 -12.33 23.10 22.66
C GLY A 236 -11.23 22.03 22.78
N ASP A 237 -10.31 22.19 23.71
CA ASP A 237 -9.10 21.35 23.90
C ASP A 237 -9.35 19.87 24.32
N ARG A 238 -10.49 19.29 23.92
CA ARG A 238 -11.02 18.00 24.34
C ARG A 238 -10.84 16.93 23.26
N GLY A 239 -9.69 16.26 23.28
CA GLY A 239 -9.51 14.90 22.75
C GLY A 239 -9.49 14.73 21.22
N ALA A 240 -9.40 13.47 20.78
CA ALA A 240 -9.37 13.09 19.38
C ALA A 240 -10.76 13.24 18.74
N SER A 241 -10.83 13.60 17.46
CA SER A 241 -12.12 13.79 16.78
C SER A 241 -12.99 12.53 16.84
N ILE A 242 -14.31 12.70 17.00
CA ILE A 242 -15.28 11.59 17.05
C ILE A 242 -15.15 10.68 15.82
N ARG A 243 -14.92 11.28 14.65
CA ARG A 243 -14.71 10.55 13.39
C ARG A 243 -13.47 9.65 13.41
N LEU A 244 -12.37 10.12 14.00
CA LEU A 244 -11.13 9.36 14.11
C LEU A 244 -11.30 8.16 15.05
N LEU A 245 -11.93 8.38 16.21
CA LEU A 245 -12.24 7.31 17.17
C LEU A 245 -13.25 6.30 16.59
N GLY A 246 -14.25 6.76 15.84
CA GLY A 246 -15.20 5.90 15.15
C GLY A 246 -14.52 4.98 14.12
N ARG A 247 -13.50 5.47 13.41
CA ARG A 247 -12.71 4.64 12.47
C ARG A 247 -11.86 3.59 13.19
N LEU A 248 -11.26 3.92 14.34
CA LEU A 248 -10.56 2.93 15.17
C LEU A 248 -11.51 1.85 15.70
N ALA A 249 -12.67 2.25 16.22
CA ALA A 249 -13.68 1.31 16.70
C ALA A 249 -14.20 0.41 15.57
N ALA A 250 -14.43 0.96 14.37
CA ALA A 250 -14.80 0.18 13.18
C ALA A 250 -13.69 -0.79 12.75
N ALA A 251 -12.43 -0.49 13.06
CA ALA A 251 -11.31 -1.41 12.88
C ALA A 251 -11.18 -2.41 14.04
N GLY A 252 -12.06 -2.41 15.05
CA GLY A 252 -12.00 -3.32 16.20
C GLY A 252 -10.98 -2.90 17.26
N VAL A 253 -10.55 -1.63 17.27
CA VAL A 253 -9.68 -1.08 18.31
C VAL A 253 -10.53 -0.28 19.29
N GLU A 254 -10.66 -0.79 20.51
CA GLU A 254 -11.21 -0.01 21.61
C GLU A 254 -10.12 0.91 22.17
N PRO A 255 -10.31 2.24 22.15
CA PRO A 255 -9.33 3.14 22.72
C PRO A 255 -9.24 2.90 24.23
N PRO A 256 -8.03 2.85 24.80
CA PRO A 256 -7.85 2.66 26.23
C PRO A 256 -8.58 3.77 27.02
N PRO A 257 -9.24 3.44 28.15
CA PRO A 257 -9.97 4.43 28.94
C PRO A 257 -9.08 5.62 29.32
N PRO A 258 -9.63 6.84 29.45
CA PRO A 258 -8.85 8.03 29.81
C PRO A 258 -8.02 7.79 31.08
N GLY A 259 -6.69 7.94 30.97
CA GLY A 259 -5.75 7.70 32.07
C GLY A 259 -5.22 6.26 32.22
N SER A 260 -5.67 5.30 31.41
CA SER A 260 -5.23 3.90 31.46
C SER A 260 -4.03 3.56 30.58
N VAL A 261 -3.69 4.40 29.58
CA VAL A 261 -2.42 4.25 28.86
C VAL A 261 -1.31 4.55 29.84
N SER A 262 -0.43 3.57 30.08
CA SER A 262 0.70 3.75 30.97
C SER A 262 1.47 5.01 30.57
N ARG A 263 1.94 5.76 31.57
CA ARG A 263 2.89 6.86 31.35
C ARG A 263 3.98 6.39 30.39
N ARG A 264 4.47 7.32 29.55
CA ARG A 264 5.59 7.08 28.63
C ARG A 264 6.69 6.29 29.36
N PRO A 265 7.02 5.07 28.91
CA PRO A 265 8.01 4.23 29.60
C PRO A 265 9.40 4.86 29.67
N GLU A 266 10.25 4.38 30.57
CA GLU A 266 11.60 4.92 30.76
C GLU A 266 12.47 4.82 29.50
N TRP A 267 12.40 3.69 28.80
CA TRP A 267 13.13 3.46 27.54
C TRP A 267 12.70 4.35 26.38
N MET A 268 11.59 5.10 26.53
CA MET A 268 11.13 6.09 25.54
C MET A 268 11.62 7.52 25.84
N LYS A 269 12.35 7.74 26.95
CA LYS A 269 12.85 9.07 27.30
C LYS A 269 14.15 9.36 26.57
N VAL A 270 14.19 10.52 25.92
CA VAL A 270 15.39 11.05 25.25
C VAL A 270 15.89 12.26 26.02
N ARG A 271 17.21 12.41 26.13
CA ARG A 271 17.84 13.58 26.74
C ARG A 271 17.92 14.71 25.72
N ALA A 272 17.35 15.87 26.06
CA ALA A 272 17.49 17.06 25.24
C ALA A 272 18.91 17.62 25.32
N ASN A 273 19.53 17.87 24.17
CA ASN A 273 20.84 18.51 24.06
C ASN A 273 20.75 19.71 23.11
N LEU A 274 20.71 20.92 23.68
CA LEU A 274 20.61 22.19 22.94
C LEU A 274 21.99 22.80 22.66
N GLY A 275 22.96 21.94 22.32
CA GLY A 275 24.35 22.30 22.06
C GLY A 275 24.56 23.17 20.82
N THR A 276 25.82 23.48 20.52
CA THR A 276 26.22 24.36 19.42
C THR A 276 25.79 23.83 18.04
N GLY A 277 25.94 22.51 17.80
CA GLY A 277 25.50 21.85 16.57
C GLY A 277 24.00 22.03 16.30
N TYR A 278 23.16 21.72 17.30
CA TYR A 278 21.72 21.95 17.24
C TYR A 278 21.38 23.40 16.87
N ARG A 279 21.96 24.38 17.59
CA ARG A 279 21.68 25.82 17.34
C ARG A 279 22.19 26.29 15.98
N ALA A 280 23.29 25.72 15.48
CA ALA A 280 23.82 26.03 14.16
C ALA A 280 22.88 25.54 13.05
N THR A 281 22.46 24.28 13.12
CA THR A 281 21.48 23.70 12.18
C THR A 281 20.16 24.46 12.24
N GLN A 282 19.67 24.81 13.44
CA GLN A 282 18.46 25.60 13.61
C GLN A 282 18.55 26.96 12.90
N ARG A 283 19.65 27.69 13.10
CA ARG A 283 19.87 28.99 12.43
C ARG A 283 19.93 28.82 10.91
N LEU A 284 20.63 27.80 10.42
CA LEU A 284 20.73 27.52 8.99
C LEU A 284 19.35 27.32 8.35
N MET A 285 18.49 26.50 8.96
CA MET A 285 17.12 26.27 8.44
C MET A 285 16.33 27.57 8.35
N ARG A 286 16.43 28.44 9.36
CA ARG A 286 15.75 29.75 9.37
C ARG A 286 16.32 30.71 8.34
N THR A 287 17.65 30.78 8.19
CA THR A 287 18.32 31.63 7.20
C THR A 287 17.94 31.25 5.77
N LEU A 288 17.85 29.95 5.48
CA LEU A 288 17.49 29.45 4.14
C LEU A 288 15.98 29.31 3.93
N SER A 289 15.15 29.71 4.90
CA SER A 289 13.69 29.55 4.87
C SER A 289 13.27 28.12 4.50
N LEU A 290 13.89 27.13 5.14
CA LEU A 290 13.63 25.71 4.92
C LEU A 290 12.86 25.11 6.10
N HIS A 291 12.06 24.09 5.80
CA HIS A 291 11.39 23.27 6.80
C HIS A 291 12.08 21.91 6.95
N THR A 292 11.98 21.35 8.15
CA THR A 292 12.44 19.99 8.43
C THR A 292 11.34 19.19 9.08
N VAL A 293 11.21 17.92 8.71
CA VAL A 293 10.29 17.01 9.42
C VAL A 293 10.73 16.81 10.87
N CYS A 294 12.02 17.05 11.17
CA CYS A 294 12.57 17.02 12.52
C CYS A 294 11.81 17.98 13.46
N GLU A 295 11.59 19.22 13.02
CA GLU A 295 10.83 20.23 13.75
C GLU A 295 9.32 19.98 13.61
N GLU A 296 8.82 19.87 12.37
CA GLU A 296 7.38 19.90 12.07
C GLU A 296 6.64 18.63 12.54
N ALA A 297 7.33 17.50 12.67
CA ALA A 297 6.77 16.26 13.24
C ALA A 297 7.09 16.09 14.74
N GLY A 298 7.80 17.03 15.37
CA GLY A 298 8.18 16.94 16.80
C GLY A 298 9.08 15.75 17.11
N CYS A 299 10.10 15.51 16.27
CA CYS A 299 10.94 14.33 16.36
C CYS A 299 11.78 14.32 17.67
N PRO A 300 11.71 13.25 18.49
CA PRO A 300 12.50 13.17 19.72
C PRO A 300 14.02 13.09 19.46
N ASN A 301 14.42 12.63 18.27
CA ASN A 301 15.84 12.42 17.92
C ASN A 301 16.51 13.69 17.37
N ILE A 302 15.80 14.83 17.31
CA ILE A 302 16.32 16.07 16.72
C ILE A 302 17.64 16.52 17.36
N PHE A 303 17.79 16.35 18.68
CA PHE A 303 18.98 16.78 19.40
C PHE A 303 20.23 15.97 19.04
N GLU A 304 20.06 14.68 18.79
CA GLU A 304 21.14 13.76 18.36
C GLU A 304 21.47 14.01 16.89
N CYS A 305 20.47 13.93 16.00
CA CYS A 305 20.69 14.07 14.57
C CYS A 305 21.30 15.44 14.21
N TRP A 306 20.81 16.53 14.80
CA TRP A 306 21.33 17.86 14.48
C TRP A 306 22.69 18.14 15.11
N ALA A 307 23.03 17.50 16.23
CA ALA A 307 24.39 17.56 16.78
C ALA A 307 25.38 16.89 15.82
N ASP A 308 24.96 15.80 15.19
CA ASP A 308 25.72 15.09 14.15
C ASP A 308 25.55 15.70 12.75
N ARG A 309 25.07 16.95 12.68
CA ARG A 309 24.83 17.73 11.44
C ARG A 309 23.94 17.03 10.42
N THR A 310 23.09 16.10 10.83
CA THR A 310 22.14 15.38 9.97
C THR A 310 20.73 15.98 10.09
N ALA A 311 20.06 16.20 8.96
CA ALA A 311 18.67 16.68 8.94
C ALA A 311 17.87 16.01 7.81
N THR A 312 16.55 15.96 7.99
CA THR A 312 15.62 15.54 6.94
C THR A 312 14.82 16.75 6.49
N PHE A 313 15.03 17.18 5.26
CA PHE A 313 14.40 18.34 4.66
C PHE A 313 12.96 18.02 4.29
N MET A 314 12.04 18.93 4.58
CA MET A 314 10.66 18.83 4.17
C MET A 314 10.37 19.94 3.16
N ILE A 315 10.31 19.57 1.88
CA ILE A 315 10.00 20.48 0.77
C ILE A 315 8.48 20.66 0.64
N LEU A 316 8.06 21.64 -0.17
CA LEU A 316 6.67 21.99 -0.45
C LEU A 316 5.93 22.62 0.74
N GLY A 317 6.69 23.18 1.68
CA GLY A 317 6.20 23.90 2.86
C GLY A 317 5.74 23.02 4.02
N ASP A 318 5.05 23.63 4.98
CA ASP A 318 4.62 23.05 6.27
C ASP A 318 3.11 22.73 6.35
N ARG A 319 2.37 22.93 5.25
CA ARG A 319 0.92 22.75 5.18
C ARG A 319 0.56 21.59 4.27
N CYS A 320 -0.03 20.56 4.85
CA CYS A 320 -0.42 19.34 4.14
C CYS A 320 -1.89 19.38 3.72
N THR A 321 -2.20 18.86 2.53
CA THR A 321 -3.59 18.67 2.07
C THR A 321 -4.31 17.51 2.76
N ARG A 322 -3.57 16.65 3.46
CA ARG A 322 -4.06 15.43 4.11
C ARG A 322 -4.02 15.53 5.64
N ALA A 323 -4.89 14.76 6.30
CA ALA A 323 -5.05 14.73 7.76
C ALA A 323 -4.86 13.30 8.29
N CYS A 324 -3.63 12.80 8.26
CA CYS A 324 -3.29 11.50 8.86
C CYS A 324 -3.47 11.57 10.39
N GLY A 325 -4.07 10.54 10.98
CA GLY A 325 -4.44 10.51 12.40
C GLY A 325 -3.26 10.55 13.38
N PHE A 326 -2.06 10.25 12.89
CA PHE A 326 -0.81 10.20 13.65
C PHE A 326 0.11 11.40 13.42
N CYS A 327 -0.12 12.18 12.35
CA CYS A 327 0.85 13.15 11.85
C CYS A 327 0.62 14.54 12.47
N LEU A 328 1.69 15.15 13.00
CA LEU A 328 1.64 16.48 13.63
C LEU A 328 1.62 17.64 12.60
N VAL A 329 2.12 17.40 11.38
CA VAL A 329 2.19 18.42 10.33
C VAL A 329 0.80 19.00 10.08
N ASP A 330 0.74 20.32 9.93
CA ASP A 330 -0.53 21.01 9.93
C ASP A 330 -1.33 20.79 8.64
N THR A 331 -2.63 20.52 8.79
CA THR A 331 -3.54 20.35 7.65
C THR A 331 -4.19 21.67 7.32
N ARG A 332 -3.68 22.36 6.28
CA ARG A 332 -4.21 23.64 5.77
C ARG A 332 -3.98 23.74 4.27
N LYS A 333 -4.63 24.72 3.62
CA LYS A 333 -4.34 25.04 2.22
C LYS A 333 -2.84 25.40 2.08
N PRO A 334 -2.08 24.69 1.22
CA PRO A 334 -0.67 24.99 1.00
C PRO A 334 -0.45 26.41 0.42
N LEU A 335 0.77 26.91 0.59
CA LEU A 335 1.23 28.11 -0.11
C LEU A 335 1.60 27.77 -1.57
N PRO A 336 1.74 28.77 -2.45
CA PRO A 336 2.27 28.57 -3.80
C PRO A 336 3.61 27.82 -3.77
N LEU A 337 3.91 27.07 -4.85
CA LEU A 337 5.20 26.43 -5.02
C LEU A 337 6.32 27.49 -5.07
N ASP A 338 7.47 27.14 -4.51
CA ASP A 338 8.67 27.97 -4.49
C ASP A 338 9.74 27.32 -5.36
N ASP A 339 10.01 27.92 -6.52
CA ASP A 339 10.93 27.37 -7.51
C ASP A 339 12.40 27.45 -7.07
N GLU A 340 12.73 28.27 -6.06
CA GLU A 340 14.09 28.38 -5.49
C GLU A 340 14.33 27.43 -4.30
N GLU A 341 13.30 26.78 -3.77
CA GLU A 341 13.42 25.83 -2.66
C GLU A 341 14.44 24.69 -2.93
N PRO A 342 14.47 24.06 -4.13
CA PRO A 342 15.48 23.06 -4.48
C PRO A 342 16.93 23.51 -4.29
N ASP A 343 17.26 24.73 -4.72
CA ASP A 343 18.63 25.28 -4.64
C ASP A 343 19.02 25.59 -3.19
N ARG A 344 18.05 26.07 -2.38
CA ARG A 344 18.27 26.31 -0.95
C ARG A 344 18.48 25.00 -0.20
N VAL A 345 17.75 23.93 -0.54
CA VAL A 345 18.02 22.59 0.02
C VAL A 345 19.42 22.11 -0.35
N ALA A 346 19.82 22.24 -1.62
CA ALA A 346 21.16 21.87 -2.07
C ALA A 346 22.26 22.65 -1.34
N GLU A 347 22.05 23.94 -1.08
CA GLU A 347 22.96 24.75 -0.27
C GLU A 347 23.02 24.28 1.19
N ALA A 348 21.88 23.98 1.80
CA ALA A 348 21.86 23.47 3.17
C ALA A 348 22.63 22.15 3.30
N VAL A 349 22.48 21.25 2.32
CA VAL A 349 23.23 19.99 2.22
C VAL A 349 24.75 20.26 2.17
N ALA A 350 25.18 21.24 1.37
CA ALA A 350 26.59 21.62 1.22
C ALA A 350 27.17 22.17 2.54
N VAL A 351 26.45 23.11 3.17
CA VAL A 351 26.88 23.75 4.42
C VAL A 351 26.96 22.76 5.58
N LEU A 352 26.04 21.81 5.66
CA LEU A 352 26.07 20.75 6.66
C LEU A 352 27.15 19.70 6.38
N GLY A 353 27.57 19.56 5.12
CA GLY A 353 28.53 18.56 4.68
C GLY A 353 27.95 17.15 4.73
N LEU A 354 26.67 16.99 4.33
CA LEU A 354 25.98 15.71 4.41
C LEU A 354 26.51 14.71 3.38
N GLU A 355 26.86 13.52 3.83
CA GLU A 355 27.14 12.38 2.94
C GLU A 355 25.84 11.71 2.45
N HIS A 356 24.76 11.82 3.22
CA HIS A 356 23.43 11.28 2.90
C HIS A 356 22.36 12.30 3.26
N ALA A 357 21.64 12.82 2.26
CA ALA A 357 20.55 13.77 2.42
C ALA A 357 19.21 13.04 2.29
N VAL A 358 18.30 13.28 3.25
CA VAL A 358 16.93 12.77 3.18
C VAL A 358 15.98 13.93 2.89
N VAL A 359 15.18 13.80 1.83
CA VAL A 359 14.18 14.78 1.41
C VAL A 359 12.79 14.15 1.48
N THR A 360 11.85 14.81 2.15
CA THR A 360 10.44 14.42 2.21
C THR A 360 9.57 15.61 1.85
N SER A 361 8.25 15.43 1.75
CA SER A 361 7.33 16.53 1.52
C SER A 361 6.02 16.33 2.26
N VAL A 362 5.27 17.42 2.39
CA VAL A 362 3.83 17.33 2.61
C VAL A 362 3.13 16.78 1.37
N ALA A 363 1.90 16.28 1.53
CA ALA A 363 1.05 15.97 0.38
C ALA A 363 0.53 17.27 -0.25
N ARG A 364 0.60 17.34 -1.58
CA ARG A 364 0.15 18.48 -2.39
C ARG A 364 -0.93 18.07 -3.37
N ASP A 365 -2.06 17.58 -2.85
CA ASP A 365 -3.20 17.20 -3.69
C ASP A 365 -3.84 18.40 -4.43
N ASP A 366 -3.40 19.63 -4.13
CA ASP A 366 -3.79 20.89 -4.77
C ASP A 366 -3.09 21.17 -6.11
N VAL A 367 -2.00 20.47 -6.42
CA VAL A 367 -1.28 20.59 -7.71
C VAL A 367 -1.41 19.29 -8.52
N ALA A 368 -1.33 19.40 -9.85
CA ALA A 368 -1.67 18.31 -10.76
C ALA A 368 -0.76 17.07 -10.57
N ASP A 369 0.55 17.29 -10.48
CA ASP A 369 1.58 16.25 -10.33
C ASP A 369 1.84 15.84 -8.87
N GLY A 370 1.06 16.38 -7.93
CA GLY A 370 1.25 16.12 -6.50
C GLY A 370 2.58 16.61 -5.91
N GLY A 371 3.34 17.46 -6.61
CA GLY A 371 4.66 17.94 -6.20
C GLY A 371 5.85 17.09 -6.68
N ALA A 372 5.61 16.13 -7.58
CA ALA A 372 6.65 15.27 -8.14
C ALA A 372 7.80 16.04 -8.80
N ALA A 373 7.50 17.11 -9.54
CA ALA A 373 8.51 17.95 -10.18
C ALA A 373 9.48 18.58 -9.16
N ALA A 374 8.99 18.96 -7.98
CA ALA A 374 9.82 19.55 -6.93
C ALA A 374 10.79 18.54 -6.29
N PHE A 375 10.35 17.29 -6.11
CA PHE A 375 11.27 16.21 -5.72
C PHE A 375 12.37 16.03 -6.77
N ALA A 376 12.01 15.91 -8.05
CA ALA A 376 12.97 15.74 -9.13
C ALA A 376 13.95 16.92 -9.23
N ALA A 377 13.47 18.16 -9.11
CA ALA A 377 14.30 19.35 -9.10
C ALA A 377 15.26 19.36 -7.89
N THR A 378 14.79 19.00 -6.70
CA THR A 378 15.60 18.94 -5.48
C THR A 378 16.70 17.88 -5.59
N ILE A 379 16.39 16.68 -6.10
CA ILE A 379 17.41 15.64 -6.33
C ILE A 379 18.50 16.16 -7.27
N ARG A 380 18.12 16.78 -8.40
CA ARG A 380 19.08 17.32 -9.38
C ARG A 380 19.92 18.46 -8.81
N ALA A 381 19.31 19.38 -8.06
CA ALA A 381 20.01 20.48 -7.40
C ALA A 381 21.05 19.96 -6.39
N ILE A 382 20.67 18.98 -5.55
CA ILE A 382 21.59 18.35 -4.60
C ILE A 382 22.74 17.68 -5.35
N ARG A 383 22.47 16.85 -6.36
CA ARG A 383 23.52 16.16 -7.12
C ARG A 383 24.46 17.12 -7.85
N SER A 384 23.93 18.21 -8.41
CA SER A 384 24.73 19.22 -9.11
C SER A 384 25.69 19.95 -8.18
N ARG A 385 25.24 20.31 -6.97
CA ARG A 385 26.05 21.06 -6.00
C ARG A 385 26.93 20.14 -5.13
N ASN A 386 26.45 18.93 -4.84
CA ASN A 386 27.02 17.98 -3.91
C ASN A 386 27.15 16.58 -4.55
N PRO A 387 28.06 16.39 -5.53
CA PRO A 387 28.09 15.17 -6.35
C PRO A 387 28.44 13.89 -5.58
N ARG A 388 28.99 13.99 -4.36
CA ARG A 388 29.31 12.85 -3.49
C ARG A 388 28.19 12.52 -2.49
N THR A 389 27.16 13.35 -2.39
CA THR A 389 26.07 13.16 -1.44
C THR A 389 25.04 12.20 -2.03
N ARG A 390 24.70 11.17 -1.27
CA ARG A 390 23.57 10.28 -1.57
C ARG A 390 22.25 10.98 -1.24
N VAL A 391 21.21 10.71 -2.02
CA VAL A 391 19.89 11.31 -1.89
C VAL A 391 18.84 10.22 -1.66
N GLU A 392 18.24 10.20 -0.47
CA GLU A 392 17.03 9.44 -0.18
C GLU A 392 15.80 10.36 -0.27
N VAL A 393 14.75 9.90 -0.95
CA VAL A 393 13.47 10.61 -0.97
C VAL A 393 12.37 9.81 -0.27
N LEU A 394 11.66 10.42 0.67
CA LEU A 394 10.45 9.89 1.30
C LEU A 394 9.23 10.58 0.70
N ILE A 395 8.55 9.88 -0.21
CA ILE A 395 7.50 10.46 -1.06
C ILE A 395 6.08 10.17 -0.55
N PRO A 396 5.11 11.07 -0.82
CA PRO A 396 3.69 10.72 -0.75
C PRO A 396 3.34 9.66 -1.82
N ASP A 397 2.10 9.16 -1.80
CA ASP A 397 1.66 8.14 -2.78
C ASP A 397 1.36 8.70 -4.18
N CYS A 398 1.47 10.01 -4.38
CA CYS A 398 1.07 10.75 -5.60
C CYS A 398 -0.35 10.36 -6.11
N ARG A 399 -1.24 9.90 -5.21
CA ARG A 399 -2.56 9.32 -5.54
C ARG A 399 -2.50 8.12 -6.51
N GLY A 400 -1.33 7.51 -6.66
CA GLY A 400 -1.08 6.42 -7.61
C GLY A 400 -0.83 6.87 -9.05
N ASP A 401 -0.71 8.18 -9.29
CA ASP A 401 -0.47 8.77 -10.62
C ASP A 401 0.89 8.33 -11.20
N GLU A 402 0.85 7.53 -12.26
CA GLU A 402 2.05 6.93 -12.83
C GLU A 402 3.01 7.97 -13.44
N PRO A 403 2.57 9.00 -14.19
CA PRO A 403 3.46 10.04 -14.68
C PRO A 403 4.17 10.83 -13.57
N ALA A 404 3.48 11.18 -12.49
CA ALA A 404 4.06 11.84 -11.34
C ALA A 404 5.10 10.95 -10.65
N LEU A 405 4.79 9.68 -10.42
CA LEU A 405 5.75 8.73 -9.84
C LEU A 405 6.98 8.56 -10.73
N ALA A 406 6.79 8.38 -12.04
CA ALA A 406 7.88 8.26 -13.02
C ALA A 406 8.80 9.50 -12.99
N THR A 407 8.24 10.71 -12.89
CA THR A 407 9.02 11.95 -12.78
C THR A 407 10.02 11.92 -11.61
N ILE A 408 9.62 11.34 -10.47
CA ILE A 408 10.50 11.19 -9.31
C ILE A 408 11.52 10.06 -9.55
N PHE A 409 11.06 8.94 -10.12
CA PHE A 409 11.92 7.77 -10.36
C PHE A 409 13.03 8.06 -11.37
N ASP A 410 12.70 8.80 -12.43
CA ASP A 410 13.62 9.24 -13.50
C ASP A 410 14.66 10.26 -13.01
N ALA A 411 14.44 10.87 -11.83
CA ALA A 411 15.47 11.69 -11.17
C ALA A 411 16.52 10.83 -10.43
N CYS A 412 16.34 9.51 -10.39
CA CYS A 412 17.25 8.51 -9.84
C CYS A 412 17.74 8.84 -8.42
N PRO A 413 16.84 8.92 -7.41
CA PRO A 413 17.28 8.95 -6.01
C PRO A 413 18.05 7.66 -5.67
N ASP A 414 19.03 7.74 -4.77
CA ASP A 414 19.79 6.56 -4.34
C ASP A 414 18.92 5.60 -3.50
N VAL A 415 17.95 6.13 -2.77
CA VAL A 415 16.90 5.35 -2.08
C VAL A 415 15.55 6.01 -2.27
N LEU A 416 14.56 5.22 -2.68
CA LEU A 416 13.18 5.63 -2.74
C LEU A 416 12.39 5.04 -1.57
N ASN A 417 11.92 5.91 -0.70
CA ASN A 417 11.17 5.57 0.49
C ASN A 417 9.69 5.95 0.33
N HIS A 418 8.79 5.00 0.58
CA HIS A 418 7.37 5.27 0.75
C HIS A 418 6.83 4.43 1.91
N ASN A 419 6.43 5.07 2.99
CA ASN A 419 5.97 4.35 4.17
C ASN A 419 4.56 3.78 4.00
N LEU A 420 4.40 2.52 4.40
CA LEU A 420 3.10 1.89 4.59
C LEU A 420 2.43 2.41 5.88
N GLU A 421 3.22 2.72 6.90
CA GLU A 421 2.90 3.23 8.24
C GLU A 421 2.15 2.25 9.15
N THR A 422 1.18 1.48 8.65
CA THR A 422 0.39 0.58 9.49
C THR A 422 -0.16 -0.62 8.71
N VAL A 423 -0.76 -1.56 9.43
CA VAL A 423 -1.34 -2.81 8.91
C VAL A 423 -2.64 -2.57 8.15
N ALA A 424 -3.03 -3.50 7.27
CA ALA A 424 -4.17 -3.39 6.36
C ALA A 424 -5.46 -2.91 7.05
N ARG A 425 -5.82 -3.52 8.19
CA ARG A 425 -7.02 -3.20 8.97
C ARG A 425 -7.06 -1.76 9.46
N LEU A 426 -5.91 -1.21 9.85
CA LEU A 426 -5.81 0.14 10.46
C LEU A 426 -5.61 1.26 9.45
N GLN A 427 -5.29 0.95 8.18
CA GLN A 427 -4.99 1.96 7.16
C GLN A 427 -6.03 3.06 7.08
N ARG A 428 -7.33 2.70 7.05
CA ARG A 428 -8.41 3.68 6.95
C ARG A 428 -8.47 4.63 8.15
N ALA A 429 -8.18 4.12 9.34
CA ALA A 429 -8.22 4.88 10.59
C ALA A 429 -6.99 5.78 10.75
N VAL A 430 -5.82 5.28 10.35
CA VAL A 430 -4.52 5.96 10.49
C VAL A 430 -4.24 6.92 9.34
N ARG A 431 -4.48 6.50 8.10
CA ARG A 431 -4.19 7.22 6.86
C ARG A 431 -5.45 7.34 6.01
N PRO A 432 -6.37 8.24 6.35
CA PRO A 432 -7.67 8.28 5.73
C PRO A 432 -7.69 8.66 4.24
N SER A 433 -6.58 9.21 3.75
CA SER A 433 -6.38 9.66 2.36
C SER A 433 -5.35 8.81 1.62
N ALA A 434 -4.92 7.68 2.18
CA ALA A 434 -4.04 6.71 1.53
C ALA A 434 -4.70 5.32 1.52
N ALA A 435 -4.14 4.42 0.72
CA ALA A 435 -4.61 3.04 0.64
C ALA A 435 -3.44 2.07 0.79
N TYR A 436 -3.71 0.91 1.41
CA TYR A 436 -2.74 -0.17 1.62
C TYR A 436 -2.14 -0.64 0.29
N PHE A 437 -3.00 -1.07 -0.64
CA PHE A 437 -2.62 -1.59 -1.94
C PHE A 437 -1.89 -0.54 -2.79
N ARG A 438 -2.31 0.72 -2.73
CA ARG A 438 -1.67 1.82 -3.45
C ARG A 438 -0.24 2.01 -2.99
N SER A 439 -0.03 2.00 -1.67
CA SER A 439 1.30 2.16 -1.08
C SER A 439 2.22 1.01 -1.52
N LEU A 440 1.70 -0.22 -1.56
CA LEU A 440 2.43 -1.39 -2.09
C LEU A 440 2.72 -1.27 -3.60
N ALA A 441 1.75 -0.77 -4.39
CA ALA A 441 1.93 -0.56 -5.83
C ALA A 441 2.98 0.52 -6.13
N VAL A 442 3.03 1.61 -5.35
CA VAL A 442 4.09 2.63 -5.46
C VAL A 442 5.47 2.02 -5.26
N LEU A 443 5.65 1.22 -4.20
CA LEU A 443 6.91 0.54 -3.89
C LEU A 443 7.28 -0.49 -4.96
N ALA A 444 6.32 -1.26 -5.45
CA ALA A 444 6.52 -2.19 -6.55
C ALA A 444 7.04 -1.49 -7.81
N ARG A 445 6.43 -0.35 -8.20
CA ARG A 445 6.87 0.42 -9.38
C ARG A 445 8.26 1.01 -9.20
N ALA A 446 8.58 1.52 -8.00
CA ALA A 446 9.93 2.00 -7.72
C ALA A 446 10.97 0.87 -7.83
N LYS A 447 10.62 -0.35 -7.40
CA LYS A 447 11.49 -1.53 -7.56
C LYS A 447 11.61 -1.96 -9.02
N ASP A 448 10.53 -1.91 -9.79
CA ASP A 448 10.53 -2.16 -11.24
C ASP A 448 11.41 -1.14 -11.99
N ALA A 449 11.47 0.10 -11.51
CA ALA A 449 12.36 1.15 -12.02
C ALA A 449 13.84 0.96 -11.62
N GLY A 450 14.18 -0.10 -10.87
CA GLY A 450 15.55 -0.43 -10.49
C GLY A 450 16.08 0.33 -9.28
N LEU A 451 15.22 1.05 -8.53
CA LEU A 451 15.63 1.81 -7.35
C LEU A 451 15.76 0.90 -6.12
N VAL A 452 16.63 1.29 -5.19
CA VAL A 452 16.61 0.73 -3.82
C VAL A 452 15.37 1.27 -3.11
N THR A 453 14.56 0.36 -2.59
CA THR A 453 13.25 0.70 -2.03
C THR A 453 13.22 0.56 -0.52
N LYS A 454 12.55 1.50 0.13
CA LYS A 454 12.42 1.57 1.58
C LYS A 454 10.99 1.82 1.99
N SER A 455 10.60 1.26 3.12
CA SER A 455 9.31 1.54 3.75
C SER A 455 9.42 1.52 5.27
N GLY A 456 8.33 1.93 5.94
CA GLY A 456 8.27 2.02 7.37
C GLY A 456 6.92 1.63 7.93
N LEU A 457 6.93 1.07 9.14
CA LEU A 457 5.76 0.80 9.97
C LEU A 457 5.90 1.52 11.31
N ILE A 458 4.78 2.00 11.82
CA ILE A 458 4.66 2.61 13.14
C ILE A 458 3.72 1.73 13.97
N VAL A 459 4.23 1.20 15.08
CA VAL A 459 3.50 0.30 15.98
C VAL A 459 3.02 1.02 17.25
N GLY A 460 1.96 0.52 17.88
CA GLY A 460 1.33 1.05 19.08
C GLY A 460 -0.02 1.72 18.84
N MET A 461 -0.61 1.58 17.65
CA MET A 461 -1.91 2.17 17.26
C MET A 461 -3.08 1.17 17.33
N GLY A 462 -2.80 -0.09 17.65
CA GLY A 462 -3.81 -1.15 17.85
C GLY A 462 -3.66 -2.35 16.91
N GLU A 463 -2.54 -2.43 16.20
CA GLU A 463 -2.13 -3.58 15.40
C GLU A 463 -1.72 -4.76 16.29
N GLN A 464 -2.00 -5.98 15.84
CA GLN A 464 -1.53 -7.20 16.47
C GLN A 464 -0.18 -7.63 15.87
N PRO A 465 0.67 -8.36 16.61
CA PRO A 465 1.97 -8.81 16.11
C PRO A 465 1.92 -9.56 14.78
N ASP A 466 0.93 -10.44 14.59
CA ASP A 466 0.78 -11.20 13.34
C ASP A 466 0.35 -10.32 12.16
N GLU A 467 -0.37 -9.22 12.40
CA GLU A 467 -0.69 -8.24 11.36
C GLU A 467 0.56 -7.46 10.93
N VAL A 468 1.44 -7.14 11.88
CA VAL A 468 2.73 -6.50 11.59
C VAL A 468 3.60 -7.44 10.75
N ARG A 469 3.69 -8.72 11.12
CA ARG A 469 4.40 -9.75 10.33
C ARG A 469 3.80 -9.91 8.93
N GLY A 470 2.47 -9.90 8.81
CA GLY A 470 1.76 -9.93 7.53
C GLY A 470 2.13 -8.73 6.65
N ALA A 471 2.17 -7.52 7.22
CA ALA A 471 2.57 -6.31 6.52
C ALA A 471 4.06 -6.31 6.10
N LEU A 472 4.96 -6.81 6.96
CA LEU A 472 6.37 -7.01 6.62
C LEU A 472 6.54 -7.98 5.44
N ALA A 473 5.79 -9.08 5.45
CA ALA A 473 5.82 -10.03 4.34
C ALA A 473 5.29 -9.41 3.04
N ASP A 474 4.21 -8.62 3.09
CA ASP A 474 3.67 -7.93 1.92
C ASP A 474 4.69 -6.94 1.33
N LEU A 475 5.32 -6.12 2.18
CA LEU A 475 6.39 -5.21 1.78
C LEU A 475 7.54 -5.96 1.11
N ARG A 476 7.99 -7.05 1.72
CA ARG A 476 9.11 -7.82 1.16
C ARG A 476 8.76 -8.47 -0.17
N ASN A 477 7.56 -9.04 -0.29
CA ASN A 477 7.10 -9.74 -1.49
C ASN A 477 6.81 -8.80 -2.67
N VAL A 478 6.61 -7.49 -2.44
CA VAL A 478 6.60 -6.49 -3.53
C VAL A 478 7.98 -5.93 -3.87
N GLY A 479 9.01 -6.31 -3.13
CA GLY A 479 10.41 -6.04 -3.44
C GLY A 479 11.07 -4.95 -2.61
N VAL A 480 10.50 -4.57 -1.46
CA VAL A 480 11.11 -3.61 -0.53
C VAL A 480 12.44 -4.15 0.02
N ASP A 481 13.48 -3.33 -0.04
CA ASP A 481 14.84 -3.70 0.36
C ASP A 481 15.12 -3.35 1.83
N ILE A 482 14.66 -2.17 2.26
CA ILE A 482 14.92 -1.61 3.60
C ILE A 482 13.59 -1.42 4.34
N VAL A 483 13.51 -1.86 5.59
CA VAL A 483 12.34 -1.59 6.44
C VAL A 483 12.71 -1.00 7.79
N THR A 484 11.92 0.00 8.21
CA THR A 484 12.01 0.58 9.55
C THR A 484 10.75 0.30 10.37
N VAL A 485 10.88 -0.10 11.63
CA VAL A 485 9.73 -0.28 12.55
C VAL A 485 9.95 0.54 13.81
N GLY A 486 9.08 1.52 14.05
CA GLY A 486 9.19 2.46 15.18
C GLY A 486 7.94 2.54 16.05
N GLN A 487 8.08 2.99 17.31
CA GLN A 487 6.93 3.21 18.19
C GLN A 487 6.20 4.52 17.84
N TYR A 488 4.87 4.45 17.76
CA TYR A 488 3.98 5.59 17.66
C TYR A 488 4.11 6.47 18.90
N LEU A 489 4.41 7.74 18.68
CA LEU A 489 4.34 8.79 19.68
C LEU A 489 3.18 9.72 19.35
N ARG A 490 2.16 9.72 20.20
CA ARG A 490 1.02 10.62 20.06
C ARG A 490 1.47 12.09 20.15
N PRO A 491 1.29 12.90 19.09
CA PRO A 491 1.74 14.28 19.11
C PRO A 491 0.91 15.19 20.02
N SER A 492 -0.40 15.00 20.06
CA SER A 492 -1.32 15.78 20.90
C SER A 492 -2.60 15.00 21.22
N PRO A 493 -3.42 15.45 22.18
CA PRO A 493 -4.71 14.84 22.49
C PRO A 493 -5.68 14.75 21.30
N ARG A 494 -5.48 15.51 20.23
CA ARG A 494 -6.33 15.46 19.01
C ARG A 494 -6.01 14.30 18.07
N HIS A 495 -4.85 13.68 18.25
CA HIS A 495 -4.37 12.55 17.44
C HIS A 495 -4.80 11.21 18.01
N LEU A 496 -4.60 10.14 17.24
CA LEU A 496 -4.89 8.77 17.66
C LEU A 496 -4.29 8.47 19.05
N PRO A 497 -5.01 7.78 19.94
CA PRO A 497 -4.45 7.33 21.21
C PRO A 497 -3.33 6.31 20.96
N VAL A 498 -2.36 6.26 21.86
CA VAL A 498 -1.44 5.12 21.95
C VAL A 498 -2.24 3.98 22.58
N VAL A 499 -2.33 2.86 21.89
CA VAL A 499 -3.01 1.65 22.37
C VAL A 499 -2.04 0.77 23.16
N GLN A 500 -0.81 0.67 22.67
CA GLN A 500 0.23 -0.16 23.28
C GLN A 500 1.61 0.51 23.17
N TRP A 501 2.39 0.37 24.23
CA TRP A 501 3.84 0.60 24.20
C TRP A 501 4.54 -0.72 23.95
N TRP A 502 5.15 -0.87 22.78
CA TRP A 502 5.94 -2.04 22.44
C TRP A 502 7.26 -2.03 23.24
N THR A 503 7.67 -3.20 23.74
CA THR A 503 8.93 -3.35 24.48
C THR A 503 10.11 -3.53 23.52
N PRO A 504 11.35 -3.20 23.94
CA PRO A 504 12.53 -3.44 23.13
C PRO A 504 12.64 -4.88 22.61
N GLU A 505 12.30 -5.87 23.42
CA GLU A 505 12.35 -7.29 23.06
C GLU A 505 11.34 -7.63 21.95
N GLN A 506 10.19 -6.97 21.92
CA GLN A 506 9.23 -7.11 20.83
C GLN A 506 9.78 -6.52 19.52
N PHE A 507 10.51 -5.41 19.58
CA PHE A 507 11.20 -4.87 18.41
C PHE A 507 12.32 -5.79 17.93
N ASP A 508 13.07 -6.42 18.85
CA ASP A 508 14.11 -7.40 18.49
C ASP A 508 13.50 -8.64 17.81
N SER A 509 12.34 -9.12 18.30
CA SER A 509 11.59 -10.19 17.63
C SER A 509 11.15 -9.79 16.23
N LEU A 510 10.62 -8.58 16.05
CA LEU A 510 10.22 -8.08 14.73
C LEU A 510 11.42 -7.91 13.79
N ARG A 511 12.58 -7.52 14.32
CA ARG A 511 13.83 -7.44 13.56
C ARG A 511 14.19 -8.80 12.99
N ALA A 512 14.25 -9.82 13.86
CA ALA A 512 14.56 -11.18 13.45
C ALA A 512 13.54 -11.73 12.42
N ASP A 513 12.25 -11.46 12.61
CA ASP A 513 11.20 -11.86 11.68
C ASP A 513 11.39 -11.19 10.30
N ALA A 514 11.71 -9.90 10.25
CA ALA A 514 11.97 -9.17 9.01
C ALA A 514 13.26 -9.65 8.33
N GLU A 515 14.35 -9.85 9.07
CA GLU A 515 15.60 -10.40 8.52
C GLU A 515 15.37 -11.79 7.91
N ALA A 516 14.56 -12.64 8.57
CA ALA A 516 14.19 -13.96 8.05
C ALA A 516 13.33 -13.90 6.77
N LEU A 517 12.53 -12.83 6.58
CA LEU A 517 11.84 -12.57 5.32
C LEU A 517 12.79 -12.14 4.19
N GLY A 518 14.02 -11.73 4.54
CA GLY A 518 15.08 -11.40 3.59
C GLY A 518 15.13 -9.94 3.17
N PHE A 519 14.73 -9.01 4.04
CA PHE A 519 15.07 -7.59 3.88
C PHE A 519 16.59 -7.41 3.92
N ALA A 520 17.12 -6.53 3.07
CA ALA A 520 18.56 -6.26 3.02
C ALA A 520 19.03 -5.45 4.24
N HIS A 521 18.15 -4.59 4.76
CA HIS A 521 18.38 -3.89 6.02
C HIS A 521 17.08 -3.75 6.82
N VAL A 522 17.18 -3.98 8.12
CA VAL A 522 16.09 -3.82 9.07
C VAL A 522 16.53 -2.92 10.20
N GLU A 523 15.75 -1.89 10.49
CA GLU A 523 15.92 -1.05 11.68
C GLU A 523 14.62 -1.08 12.49
N ALA A 524 14.64 -1.73 13.64
CA ALA A 524 13.48 -1.87 14.51
C ALA A 524 13.82 -1.43 15.93
N GLY A 525 13.04 -0.51 16.48
CA GLY A 525 13.26 -0.04 17.84
C GLY A 525 12.34 1.12 18.24
N PRO A 526 12.25 1.41 19.55
CA PRO A 526 11.24 2.35 20.04
C PRO A 526 11.41 3.79 19.51
N LEU A 527 12.65 4.25 19.35
CA LEU A 527 12.97 5.59 18.84
C LEU A 527 13.27 5.62 17.35
N VAL A 528 13.18 4.49 16.65
CA VAL A 528 13.44 4.41 15.21
C VAL A 528 12.43 5.27 14.46
N ARG A 529 12.91 5.99 13.45
CA ARG A 529 12.12 6.77 12.49
C ARG A 529 12.61 6.44 11.09
N SER A 530 11.78 6.69 10.07
CA SER A 530 12.14 6.40 8.68
C SER A 530 13.47 7.01 8.24
N SER A 531 13.88 8.16 8.81
CA SER A 531 15.16 8.80 8.51
C SER A 531 16.26 8.61 9.58
N TYR A 532 15.97 7.91 10.69
CA TYR A 532 16.97 7.65 11.73
C TYR A 532 18.02 6.66 11.20
N HIS A 533 19.31 7.02 11.33
CA HIS A 533 20.44 6.22 10.83
C HIS A 533 20.36 5.80 9.35
N ALA A 534 19.67 6.58 8.50
CA ALA A 534 19.47 6.27 7.09
C ALA A 534 20.76 5.94 6.31
N LYS A 535 21.88 6.59 6.66
CA LYS A 535 23.21 6.32 6.09
C LYS A 535 23.60 4.83 6.20
N ARG A 536 23.47 4.24 7.40
CA ARG A 536 23.85 2.84 7.66
C ARG A 536 22.95 1.83 6.93
N ALA A 537 21.70 2.21 6.70
CA ALA A 537 20.73 1.37 6.00
C ALA A 537 21.08 1.20 4.52
N VAL A 538 21.65 2.22 3.87
CA VAL A 538 22.03 2.16 2.45
C VAL A 538 23.29 1.33 2.24
N GLU A 539 24.29 1.50 3.10
CA GLU A 539 25.57 0.78 3.02
C GLU A 539 25.40 -0.76 3.09
N SER A 540 24.32 -1.24 3.71
CA SER A 540 24.00 -2.67 3.83
C SER A 540 23.10 -3.20 2.70
N ALA A 541 22.34 -2.34 2.01
CA ALA A 541 21.37 -2.74 1.00
C ALA A 541 21.93 -2.87 -0.44
N ASP A 542 23.13 -2.34 -0.70
CA ASP A 542 23.78 -2.39 -2.02
C ASP A 542 25.17 -3.09 -1.92
N PRO A 543 25.28 -4.37 -2.36
CA PRO A 543 26.53 -5.13 -2.34
C PRO A 543 27.65 -4.56 -3.22
N GLY A 544 27.35 -3.67 -4.17
CA GLY A 544 28.36 -2.99 -4.99
C GLY A 544 29.25 -2.03 -4.19
N ILE A 545 28.87 -1.72 -2.95
CA ILE A 545 29.55 -0.76 -2.06
C ILE A 545 30.57 -1.44 -1.14
N ALA A 546 30.33 -2.68 -0.69
CA ALA A 546 31.22 -3.37 0.25
C ALA A 546 32.66 -3.53 -0.30
N THR A 547 32.81 -3.60 -1.63
CA THR A 547 34.11 -3.76 -2.30
C THR A 547 34.91 -2.44 -2.41
N ALA A 548 34.24 -1.28 -2.41
CA ALA A 548 34.90 0.02 -2.57
C ALA A 548 35.54 0.56 -1.27
N LEU A 549 35.03 0.15 -0.10
CA LEU A 549 35.59 0.55 1.21
C LEU A 549 36.65 -0.42 1.73
N ALA A 550 36.73 -1.64 1.20
CA ALA A 550 37.86 -2.55 1.45
C ALA A 550 39.13 -2.17 0.65
N SER A 551 39.02 -1.15 -0.21
CA SER A 551 40.09 -0.70 -1.11
C SER A 551 40.39 0.81 -1.03
N SER A 552 39.87 1.51 -0.02
CA SER A 552 40.12 2.94 0.24
C SER A 552 40.76 3.22 1.59
#